data_AF-A0A292R932-F1
#
_entry.id   AF-A0A292R932-F1
#
_cell.length_a   1.000
_cell.length_b   1.000
_cell.length_c   1.000
_cell.angle_alpha   90.00
_cell.angle_beta   90.00
_cell.angle_gamma   90.00
#
_symmetry.space_group_name_H-M   'P 1'
#
loop_
_entity.id
_entity.type
_entity.pdbx_description
1 polymer ?
#
loop_
_entity_poly.entity_id
_entity_poly.type
_entity_poly.pdbx_seq_one_letter_code
_entity_poly.pdbx_strand_id
1 'polypeptide(L)'
;MDKFIIKTIVVLSLILGAILGLLAPIPFVGMVMLFAALLLAAPLVVIYLIMDGKFDLTTIKDSIITGALIGFVSSIAFSTVYAIVMTILVKVFNFTTNFLLTAMITHSPIWLLGVFIVFIGVLSAVTNAFSGFITYYVINFIRDMYEKKHEINNKKEI
;
A
#
# COMPACT_ATOMS: atom_id res chain seq x y z
N MET A 1 17.69 -3.67 9.25
CA MET A 1 16.49 -2.85 9.51
C MET A 1 16.12 -2.92 10.97
N ASP A 2 15.99 -1.78 11.63
CA ASP A 2 15.62 -1.73 13.04
C ASP A 2 14.20 -2.25 13.27
N LYS A 3 14.02 -3.01 14.36
CA LYS A 3 12.71 -3.59 14.74
C LYS A 3 11.64 -2.51 14.94
N PHE A 4 12.07 -1.32 15.38
CA PHE A 4 11.20 -0.16 15.56
C PHE A 4 10.66 0.40 14.23
N ILE A 5 11.51 0.48 13.20
CA ILE A 5 11.14 0.95 11.87
C ILE A 5 10.15 -0.03 11.22
N ILE A 6 10.42 -1.33 11.30
CA ILE A 6 9.52 -2.37 10.79
C ILE A 6 8.14 -2.27 11.44
N LYS A 7 8.08 -2.10 12.77
CA LYS A 7 6.81 -1.98 13.48
C LYS A 7 6.02 -0.76 13.00
N THR A 8 6.70 0.36 12.77
CA THR A 8 6.07 1.60 12.29
C THR A 8 5.51 1.42 10.87
N ILE A 9 6.28 0.79 9.97
CA ILE A 9 5.84 0.46 8.61
C ILE A 9 4.58 -0.41 8.64
N VAL A 10 4.58 -1.46 9.47
CA VAL A 10 3.44 -2.37 9.62
C VAL A 10 2.21 -1.63 10.11
N VAL A 11 2.32 -0.80 11.15
CA VAL A 11 1.19 -0.04 11.70
C VAL A 11 0.63 0.95 10.66
N LEU A 12 1.48 1.70 9.96
CA LEU A 12 1.04 2.63 8.92
C LEU A 12 0.36 1.90 7.76
N SER A 13 0.88 0.74 7.37
CA SER A 13 0.33 -0.08 6.28
C SER A 13 -1.02 -0.69 6.66
N LEU A 14 -1.19 -1.12 7.92
CA LEU A 14 -2.47 -1.58 8.45
C LEU A 14 -3.53 -0.46 8.43
N ILE A 15 -3.16 0.74 8.90
CA ILE A 15 -4.06 1.90 8.91
C ILE A 15 -4.46 2.28 7.49
N LEU A 16 -3.49 2.37 6.57
CA LEU A 16 -3.75 2.69 5.17
C LEU A 16 -4.68 1.66 4.53
N GLY A 17 -4.38 0.37 4.71
CA GLY A 17 -5.23 -0.72 4.21
C GLY A 17 -6.65 -0.67 4.77
N ALA A 18 -6.81 -0.41 6.07
CA ALA A 18 -8.12 -0.29 6.70
C ALA A 18 -8.94 0.89 6.15
N ILE A 19 -8.31 2.05 5.96
CA ILE A 19 -8.97 3.24 5.36
C ILE A 19 -9.42 2.93 3.93
N LEU A 20 -8.53 2.36 3.12
CA LEU A 20 -8.87 1.97 1.74
C LEU A 20 -10.00 0.92 1.72
N GLY A 21 -10.00 -0.02 2.67
CA GLY A 21 -11.03 -1.05 2.82
C GLY A 21 -12.39 -0.50 3.26
N LEU A 22 -12.41 0.56 4.09
CA LEU A 22 -13.63 1.27 4.48
C LEU A 22 -14.24 2.09 3.34
N LEU A 23 -13.40 2.63 2.45
CA LEU A 23 -13.83 3.43 1.31
C LEU A 23 -14.22 2.59 0.10
N ALA A 24 -13.70 1.36 0.00
CA ALA A 24 -13.95 0.48 -1.14
C ALA A 24 -15.43 0.08 -1.39
N PRO A 25 -16.32 0.03 -0.39
CA PRO A 25 -17.75 -0.17 -0.59
C PRO A 25 -18.45 0.98 -1.31
N ILE A 26 -17.84 2.16 -1.48
CA ILE A 26 -18.45 3.28 -2.20
C ILE A 26 -18.48 2.96 -3.71
N PRO A 27 -19.63 3.08 -4.39
CA PRO A 27 -19.74 2.77 -5.81
C PRO A 27 -18.81 3.67 -6.65
N PHE A 28 -18.25 3.11 -7.73
CA PHE A 28 -17.22 3.71 -8.61
C PHE A 28 -15.85 3.97 -7.94
N VAL A 29 -15.78 4.13 -6.62
CA VAL A 29 -14.54 4.36 -5.86
C VAL A 29 -13.83 3.04 -5.52
N GLY A 30 -14.58 1.94 -5.35
CA GLY A 30 -14.03 0.64 -4.95
C GLY A 30 -12.88 0.11 -5.79
N MET A 31 -13.01 0.13 -7.12
CA MET A 31 -11.95 -0.30 -8.03
C MET A 31 -10.69 0.56 -7.89
N VAL A 32 -10.85 1.88 -7.75
CA VAL A 32 -9.74 2.82 -7.59
C VAL A 32 -9.00 2.55 -6.27
N MET A 33 -9.74 2.29 -5.17
CA MET A 33 -9.13 1.96 -3.88
C MET A 33 -8.38 0.62 -3.91
N LEU A 34 -8.89 -0.37 -4.65
CA LEU A 34 -8.19 -1.64 -4.85
C LEU A 34 -6.86 -1.44 -5.62
N PHE A 35 -6.88 -0.67 -6.71
CA PHE A 35 -5.65 -0.35 -7.44
C PHE A 35 -4.68 0.49 -6.60
N ALA A 36 -5.18 1.41 -5.77
CA ALA A 36 -4.36 2.17 -4.85
C ALA A 36 -3.68 1.25 -3.81
N ALA A 37 -4.40 0.27 -3.26
CA ALA A 37 -3.82 -0.73 -2.36
C ALA A 37 -2.78 -1.63 -3.07
N LEU A 38 -3.07 -2.06 -4.31
CA LEU A 38 -2.18 -2.93 -5.09
C LEU A 38 -0.91 -2.25 -5.58
N LEU A 39 -0.96 -0.96 -5.93
CA LEU A 39 0.15 -0.30 -6.64
C LEU A 39 0.76 0.86 -5.87
N LEU A 40 -0.05 1.61 -5.12
CA LEU A 40 0.36 2.89 -4.54
C LEU A 40 0.63 2.82 -3.03
N ALA A 41 0.34 1.70 -2.37
CA ALA A 41 0.54 1.56 -0.93
C ALA A 41 2.01 1.74 -0.54
N ALA A 42 2.95 1.11 -1.26
CA ALA A 42 4.37 1.27 -1.02
C ALA A 42 4.86 2.71 -1.21
N PRO A 43 4.63 3.38 -2.36
CA PRO A 43 5.00 4.78 -2.55
C PRO A 43 4.43 5.71 -1.46
N LEU A 44 3.15 5.56 -1.12
CA LEU A 44 2.49 6.40 -0.11
C LEU A 44 3.15 6.29 1.26
N VAL A 45 3.36 5.07 1.77
CA VAL A 45 3.94 4.85 3.10
C VAL A 45 5.41 5.22 3.13
N VAL A 46 6.17 4.91 2.07
CA VAL A 46 7.60 5.23 1.98
C VAL A 46 7.83 6.73 1.92
N ILE A 47 7.10 7.46 1.07
CA ILE A 47 7.23 8.93 0.98
C ILE A 47 6.86 9.57 2.33
N TYR A 48 5.78 9.12 2.96
CA TYR A 48 5.38 9.62 4.28
C TYR A 48 6.48 9.44 5.33
N LEU A 49 7.11 8.26 5.37
CA LEU A 49 8.18 7.96 6.33
C LEU A 49 9.47 8.77 6.07
N ILE A 50 9.77 9.06 4.80
CA ILE A 50 10.91 9.90 4.42
C ILE A 50 10.64 11.36 4.80
N MET A 51 9.43 11.87 4.58
CA MET A 51 9.04 13.22 4.99
C MET A 51 9.11 13.43 6.51
N ASP A 52 8.82 12.38 7.29
CA ASP A 52 8.92 12.39 8.75
C ASP A 52 10.37 12.19 9.26
N GLY A 53 11.35 12.05 8.35
CA GLY A 53 12.77 11.86 8.66
C GLY A 53 13.10 10.54 9.35
N LYS A 54 12.14 9.60 9.42
CA LYS A 54 12.25 8.32 10.17
C LYS A 54 12.70 7.14 9.31
N PHE A 55 12.86 7.36 8.02
CA PHE A 55 13.25 6.32 7.08
C PHE A 55 14.13 6.89 5.98
N ASP A 56 15.22 6.20 5.72
CA ASP A 56 16.06 6.46 4.56
C ASP A 56 16.27 5.15 3.83
N LEU A 57 16.06 5.17 2.52
CA LEU A 57 16.25 4.00 1.70
C LEU A 57 17.72 3.92 1.33
N THR A 58 18.47 3.08 2.03
CA THR A 58 19.93 2.98 1.82
C THR A 58 20.30 2.00 0.71
N THR A 59 19.43 1.03 0.40
CA THR A 59 19.73 -0.07 -0.54
C THR A 59 18.51 -0.50 -1.34
N ILE A 60 18.72 -0.92 -2.59
CA ILE A 60 17.69 -1.48 -3.48
C ILE A 60 16.94 -2.66 -2.82
N LYS A 61 17.68 -3.59 -2.19
CA LYS A 61 17.11 -4.76 -1.51
C LYS A 61 16.15 -4.36 -0.40
N ASP A 62 16.53 -3.37 0.41
CA ASP A 62 15.71 -2.89 1.52
C ASP A 62 14.43 -2.22 1.01
N SER A 63 14.50 -1.50 -0.11
CA SER A 63 13.31 -0.92 -0.74
C SER A 63 12.32 -1.98 -1.22
N ILE A 64 12.82 -3.04 -1.88
CA ILE A 64 11.97 -4.13 -2.38
C ILE A 64 11.29 -4.87 -1.22
N ILE A 65 12.05 -5.20 -0.17
CA ILE A 65 11.53 -5.90 1.01
C ILE A 65 10.49 -5.03 1.72
N THR A 66 10.78 -3.74 1.88
CA THR A 66 9.86 -2.80 2.52
C THR A 66 8.58 -2.63 1.70
N GLY A 67 8.70 -2.48 0.38
CA GLY A 67 7.55 -2.39 -0.53
C GLY A 67 6.68 -3.65 -0.49
N ALA A 68 7.29 -4.84 -0.51
CA ALA A 68 6.57 -6.10 -0.39
C ALA A 68 5.81 -6.22 0.93
N LEU A 69 6.47 -5.85 2.05
CA LEU A 69 5.86 -5.88 3.37
C LEU A 69 4.66 -4.93 3.45
N ILE A 70 4.80 -3.70 2.95
CA ILE A 70 3.73 -2.71 2.91
C ILE A 70 2.54 -3.23 2.10
N GLY A 71 2.79 -3.75 0.89
CA GLY A 71 1.75 -4.28 0.02
C GLY A 71 1.00 -5.46 0.62
N PHE A 72 1.72 -6.39 1.24
CA PHE A 72 1.13 -7.56 1.89
C PHE A 72 0.23 -7.14 3.07
N VAL A 73 0.77 -6.32 3.99
CA VAL A 73 0.07 -5.92 5.21
C VAL A 73 -1.14 -5.03 4.91
N SER A 74 -0.99 -4.07 4.00
CA SER A 74 -2.09 -3.20 3.58
C SER A 74 -3.21 -3.99 2.88
N SER A 75 -2.87 -4.98 2.06
CA SER A 75 -3.84 -5.82 1.36
C SER A 75 -4.62 -6.74 2.29
N ILE A 76 -3.97 -7.31 3.31
CA ILE A 76 -4.67 -8.08 4.35
C ILE A 76 -5.66 -7.16 5.10
N ALA A 77 -5.21 -6.00 5.57
CA ALA A 77 -6.08 -5.05 6.27
C ALA A 77 -7.25 -4.58 5.40
N PHE A 78 -6.97 -4.23 4.13
CA PHE A 78 -7.98 -3.86 3.14
C PHE A 78 -9.04 -4.95 2.99
N SER A 79 -8.60 -6.19 2.75
CA SER A 79 -9.51 -7.28 2.43
C SER A 79 -10.33 -7.69 3.65
N THR A 80 -9.75 -7.71 4.86
CA THR A 80 -10.47 -8.00 6.09
C THR A 80 -11.54 -6.95 6.39
N VAL A 81 -11.18 -5.67 6.33
CA VAL A 81 -12.12 -4.57 6.60
C VAL A 81 -13.22 -4.53 5.56
N TYR A 82 -12.86 -4.62 4.28
CA TYR A 82 -13.82 -4.67 3.18
C TYR A 82 -14.80 -5.84 3.32
N ALA A 83 -14.31 -7.04 3.64
CA ALA A 83 -15.16 -8.22 3.82
C ALA A 83 -16.19 -8.03 4.95
N ILE A 84 -15.76 -7.47 6.09
CA ILE A 84 -16.64 -7.20 7.23
C ILE A 84 -17.72 -6.17 6.84
N VAL A 85 -17.31 -5.04 6.27
CA VAL A 85 -18.23 -3.96 5.91
C VAL A 85 -19.23 -4.42 4.86
N MET A 86 -18.77 -5.09 3.80
CA MET A 86 -19.67 -5.60 2.76
C MET A 86 -20.62 -6.67 3.27
N THR A 87 -20.20 -7.53 4.19
CA THR A 87 -21.11 -8.51 4.80
C THR A 87 -22.28 -7.81 5.52
N ILE A 88 -22.00 -6.72 6.23
CA ILE A 88 -23.02 -5.91 6.91
C ILE A 88 -23.92 -5.23 5.87
N LEU A 89 -23.35 -4.59 4.84
CA LEU A 89 -24.11 -3.88 3.80
C LEU A 89 -25.04 -4.81 3.02
N VAL A 90 -24.59 -6.01 2.68
CA VAL A 90 -25.40 -7.00 1.95
C VAL A 90 -26.50 -7.56 2.84
N LYS A 91 -26.19 -7.97 4.08
CA LYS A 91 -27.17 -8.64 4.95
C LYS A 91 -28.21 -7.69 5.55
N VAL A 92 -27.84 -6.45 5.85
CA VAL A 92 -28.72 -5.49 6.52
C VAL A 92 -29.42 -4.57 5.53
N PHE A 93 -28.72 -4.13 4.47
CA PHE A 93 -29.20 -3.08 3.57
C PHE A 93 -29.49 -3.58 2.15
N ASN A 94 -29.26 -4.86 1.82
CA ASN A 94 -29.36 -5.42 0.46
C ASN A 94 -28.59 -4.60 -0.59
N PHE A 95 -27.52 -3.91 -0.17
CA PHE A 95 -26.78 -3.00 -1.03
C PHE A 95 -25.56 -3.71 -1.60
N THR A 96 -25.42 -3.67 -2.93
CA THR A 96 -24.27 -4.25 -3.65
C THR A 96 -23.62 -3.16 -4.49
N THR A 97 -22.32 -2.94 -4.30
CA THR A 97 -21.59 -1.87 -4.99
C THR A 97 -20.59 -2.36 -6.01
N ASN A 98 -19.94 -3.49 -5.76
CA ASN A 98 -18.99 -4.09 -6.68
C ASN A 98 -19.40 -5.53 -6.96
N PHE A 99 -19.92 -5.82 -8.15
CA PHE A 99 -20.46 -7.15 -8.48
C PHE A 99 -19.43 -8.27 -8.24
N LEU A 100 -18.19 -8.10 -8.70
CA LEU A 100 -17.12 -9.09 -8.56
C LEU A 100 -16.78 -9.36 -7.08
N LEU A 101 -16.42 -8.31 -6.34
CA LEU A 101 -15.99 -8.44 -4.94
C LEU A 101 -17.15 -8.84 -4.02
N THR A 102 -18.38 -8.40 -4.30
CA THR A 102 -19.56 -8.76 -3.51
C THR A 102 -19.95 -10.21 -3.75
N ALA A 103 -19.93 -10.69 -5.01
CA ALA A 103 -20.22 -12.09 -5.32
C ALA A 103 -19.23 -13.05 -4.64
N MET A 104 -17.95 -12.67 -4.56
CA MET A 104 -16.92 -13.44 -3.84
C MET A 104 -17.19 -13.53 -2.33
N ILE A 105 -17.82 -12.54 -1.72
CA ILE A 105 -18.15 -12.55 -0.28
C ILE A 105 -19.44 -13.33 -0.04
N THR A 106 -20.45 -13.15 -0.89
CA THR A 106 -21.80 -13.69 -0.64
C THR A 106 -21.94 -15.17 -1.01
N HIS A 107 -21.19 -15.65 -2.00
CA HIS A 107 -21.36 -17.00 -2.55
C HIS A 107 -20.19 -17.95 -2.30
N SER A 108 -19.09 -17.47 -1.70
CA SER A 108 -17.89 -18.28 -1.48
C SER A 108 -17.84 -18.83 -0.05
N PRO A 109 -17.43 -20.10 0.14
CA PRO A 109 -17.23 -20.63 1.48
C PRO A 109 -16.09 -19.90 2.20
N ILE A 110 -16.19 -19.79 3.53
CA ILE A 110 -15.28 -18.96 4.36
C ILE A 110 -13.79 -19.32 4.17
N TRP A 111 -13.48 -20.60 3.93
CA TRP A 111 -12.11 -21.07 3.72
C TRP A 111 -11.53 -20.54 2.40
N LEU A 112 -12.34 -20.51 1.34
CA LEU A 112 -11.95 -20.04 0.02
C LEU A 112 -11.74 -18.52 0.05
N LEU A 113 -12.56 -17.80 0.82
CA LEU A 113 -12.40 -16.37 1.07
C LEU A 113 -11.04 -16.09 1.75
N GLY A 114 -10.66 -16.90 2.75
CA GLY A 114 -9.32 -16.83 3.37
C GLY A 114 -8.17 -17.05 2.37
N VAL A 115 -8.28 -18.05 1.50
CA VAL A 115 -7.29 -18.31 0.43
C VAL A 115 -7.19 -17.12 -0.53
N PHE A 116 -8.32 -16.52 -0.91
CA PHE A 116 -8.33 -15.33 -1.77
C PHE A 116 -7.67 -14.11 -1.10
N ILE A 117 -7.92 -13.87 0.19
CA ILE A 117 -7.26 -12.78 0.93
C ILE A 117 -5.74 -12.98 0.91
N VAL A 118 -5.27 -14.20 1.16
CA VAL A 118 -3.83 -14.51 1.12
C VAL A 118 -3.27 -14.33 -0.30
N PHE A 119 -3.98 -14.82 -1.31
CA PHE A 119 -3.58 -14.68 -2.71
C PHE A 119 -3.44 -13.22 -3.14
N ILE A 120 -4.44 -12.39 -2.85
CA ILE A 120 -4.40 -10.94 -3.12
C ILE A 120 -3.35 -10.24 -2.25
N GLY A 121 -3.10 -10.73 -1.04
CA GLY A 121 -1.98 -10.33 -0.20
C GLY A 121 -0.63 -10.52 -0.89
N VAL A 122 -0.38 -11.73 -1.43
CA VAL A 122 0.86 -12.05 -2.14
C VAL A 122 0.98 -11.26 -3.44
N LEU A 123 -0.11 -11.14 -4.22
CA LEU A 123 -0.13 -10.33 -5.44
C LEU A 123 0.21 -8.86 -5.14
N SER A 124 -0.37 -8.32 -4.07
CA SER A 124 -0.09 -6.97 -3.57
C SER A 124 1.35 -6.82 -3.10
N ALA A 125 1.92 -7.85 -2.47
CA ALA A 125 3.32 -7.84 -2.07
C ALA A 125 4.25 -7.71 -3.28
N VAL A 126 4.03 -8.48 -4.34
CA VAL A 126 4.87 -8.46 -5.55
C VAL A 126 4.77 -7.11 -6.27
N THR A 127 3.55 -6.63 -6.47
CA THR A 127 3.29 -5.35 -7.16
C THR A 127 3.83 -4.16 -6.37
N ASN A 128 3.65 -4.12 -5.06
CA ASN A 128 4.22 -3.06 -4.22
C ASN A 128 5.74 -3.20 -4.00
N ALA A 129 6.33 -4.40 -4.10
CA ALA A 129 7.79 -4.54 -4.18
C ALA A 129 8.35 -3.80 -5.39
N PHE A 130 7.67 -3.93 -6.53
CA PHE A 130 8.04 -3.21 -7.75
C PHE A 130 7.82 -1.69 -7.61
N SER A 131 6.70 -1.26 -7.04
CA SER A 131 6.47 0.17 -6.76
C SER A 131 7.47 0.75 -5.77
N GLY A 132 7.85 0.00 -4.73
CA GLY A 132 8.90 0.38 -3.78
C GLY A 132 10.26 0.51 -4.45
N PHE A 133 10.60 -0.43 -5.34
CA PHE A 133 11.80 -0.33 -6.18
C PHE A 133 11.81 0.94 -7.02
N ILE A 134 10.71 1.27 -7.73
CA ILE A 134 10.61 2.51 -8.51
C ILE A 134 10.78 3.73 -7.60
N THR A 135 10.11 3.74 -6.44
CA THR A 135 10.16 4.84 -5.47
C THR A 135 11.61 5.14 -5.04
N TYR A 136 12.42 4.11 -4.80
CA TYR A 136 13.85 4.27 -4.49
C TYR A 136 14.61 5.00 -5.59
N TYR A 137 14.43 4.61 -6.86
CA TYR A 137 15.13 5.24 -7.97
C TYR A 137 14.70 6.69 -8.17
N VAL A 138 13.40 6.97 -8.08
CA VAL A 138 12.86 8.33 -8.24
C VAL A 138 13.40 9.24 -7.15
N ILE A 139 13.44 8.79 -5.89
CA ILE A 139 13.92 9.60 -4.77
C ILE A 139 15.42 9.89 -4.88
N ASN A 140 16.23 8.89 -5.20
CA ASN A 140 17.67 9.10 -5.40
C ASN A 140 17.94 10.03 -6.59
N PHE A 141 17.21 9.85 -7.69
CA PHE A 141 17.34 10.74 -8.84
C PHE A 141 17.00 12.20 -8.50
N ILE A 142 15.94 12.44 -7.72
CA ILE A 142 15.59 13.78 -7.25
C ILE A 142 16.70 14.33 -6.35
N ARG A 143 17.23 13.52 -5.42
CA ARG A 143 18.31 13.93 -4.51
C ARG A 143 19.56 14.35 -5.29
N ASP A 144 20.01 13.53 -6.24
CA ASP A 144 21.19 13.80 -7.08
C ASP A 144 21.03 15.11 -7.86
N MET A 145 19.83 15.37 -8.39
CA MET A 145 19.50 16.61 -9.10
C MET A 145 19.55 17.85 -8.19
N TYR A 146 19.07 17.72 -6.95
CA TYR A 146 19.14 18.80 -5.96
C TYR A 146 20.57 19.10 -5.51
N GLU A 147 21.35 18.06 -5.19
CA GLU A 147 22.75 18.21 -4.78
C GLU A 147 23.59 18.89 -5.87
N LYS A 148 23.47 18.42 -7.11
CA LYS A 148 24.16 19.03 -8.26
C LYS A 148 23.79 20.50 -8.47
N LYS A 149 22.54 20.87 -8.23
CA LYS A 149 22.08 22.27 -8.31
C LYS A 149 22.71 23.15 -7.21
N HIS A 150 22.82 22.62 -5.99
CA HIS A 150 23.46 23.32 -4.88
C HIS A 150 24.96 23.52 -5.11
N GLU A 151 25.66 22.51 -5.65
CA GLU A 151 27.08 22.64 -6.03
C GLU A 151 27.32 23.73 -7.09
N ILE A 152 26.45 23.80 -8.10
CA ILE A 152 26.53 24.82 -9.16
C ILE A 152 26.31 26.23 -8.60
N ASN A 153 25.36 26.40 -7.67
CA ASN A 153 25.10 27.70 -7.05
C ASN A 153 26.28 28.15 -6.18
N ASN A 154 26.82 27.26 -5.34
CA ASN A 154 27.99 27.58 -4.50
C ASN A 154 29.23 27.94 -5.33
N LYS A 155 29.42 27.36 -6.52
CA LYS A 155 30.51 27.73 -7.44
C LYS A 155 30.33 29.07 -8.15
N LYS A 156 29.12 29.64 -8.19
CA LYS A 156 28.85 30.94 -8.82
C LYS A 156 29.02 32.13 -7.87
N GLU A 157 29.08 31.86 -6.56
CA GLU A 157 29.25 32.87 -5.51
C GLU A 157 30.72 33.09 -5.09
N ILE A 158 31.67 32.38 -5.72
CA ILE A 158 33.13 32.52 -5.57
C ILE A 158 33.70 33.09 -6.87
#